data_AF-K7YP00-F1
#
_entry.id   AF-K7YP00-F1
#
_cell.length_a   1.000
_cell.length_b   1.000
_cell.length_c   1.000
_cell.angle_alpha   90.00
_cell.angle_beta   90.00
_cell.angle_gamma   90.00
#
_symmetry.space_group_name_H-M   'P 1'
#
loop_
_entity.id
_entity.type
_entity.pdbx_description
1 polymer ?
#
loop_
_entity_poly.entity_id
_entity_poly.type
_entity_poly.pdbx_seq_one_letter_code
_entity_poly.pdbx_strand_id
1 'polypeptide(L)'
;MYIPAGVFTVGGITEQQFNMVLDRLERLFAKDVEAMGDRLKINRLWNDGTVNASAQRSGNTQVLNMYGGLARHAATNIEGFALVACHEFGHHNGGAPKMQSWFGGAWATNEGGSDYYASLKCLRRFFAEDDNAAILKDLDLDPNAEAACTAQFPDEQDRLICLRTSLAGQSVANLFQALRKETSAPTFGTPDKNVVSRTDDRHPATQCRLDTYFAGMLCVAKESEKLSNSDYKSGSCYAPRDTAGVRPRCWFAPTN
;
A
#
# COMPACT_ATOMS: atom_id res chain seq x y z
N MET A 1 9.94 -15.78 7.52
CA MET A 1 8.92 -16.86 7.65
C MET A 1 8.80 -17.58 6.31
N TYR A 2 8.45 -18.86 6.30
CA TYR A 2 8.32 -19.66 5.07
C TYR A 2 7.04 -20.52 5.11
N ILE A 3 6.18 -20.43 4.09
CA ILE A 3 4.92 -21.17 3.92
C ILE A 3 4.96 -21.89 2.56
N PRO A 4 5.22 -23.21 2.52
CA PRO A 4 5.33 -23.98 1.29
C PRO A 4 4.06 -23.95 0.44
N ALA A 5 4.18 -24.23 -0.86
CA ALA A 5 3.03 -24.56 -1.70
C ALA A 5 2.35 -25.85 -1.21
N GLY A 6 1.03 -25.95 -1.41
CA GLY A 6 0.22 -27.09 -0.96
C GLY A 6 -0.20 -27.07 0.52
N VAL A 7 0.33 -26.12 1.32
CA VAL A 7 -0.17 -25.85 2.68
C VAL A 7 -1.19 -24.73 2.60
N PHE A 8 -2.47 -25.08 2.70
CA PHE A 8 -3.56 -24.13 2.89
C PHE A 8 -3.93 -24.09 4.36
N THR A 9 -3.59 -23.00 5.05
CA THR A 9 -4.12 -22.73 6.39
C THR A 9 -5.49 -22.07 6.27
N VAL A 10 -6.22 -21.94 7.39
CA VAL A 10 -7.45 -21.13 7.41
C VAL A 10 -7.03 -19.67 7.20
N GLY A 11 -7.16 -19.16 5.97
CA GLY A 11 -6.75 -17.82 5.53
C GLY A 11 -5.85 -17.84 4.30
N GLY A 12 -5.40 -16.66 3.84
CA GLY A 12 -4.63 -16.51 2.60
C GLY A 12 -5.51 -16.46 1.33
N ILE A 13 -4.85 -16.46 0.18
CA ILE A 13 -5.48 -16.47 -1.15
C ILE A 13 -5.01 -17.67 -1.98
N THR A 14 -5.88 -18.11 -2.90
CA THR A 14 -5.58 -19.16 -3.89
C THR A 14 -4.59 -18.68 -4.95
N GLU A 15 -3.96 -19.62 -5.65
CA GLU A 15 -3.11 -19.30 -6.81
C GLU A 15 -3.86 -18.53 -7.90
N GLN A 16 -5.14 -18.86 -8.09
CA GLN A 16 -6.00 -18.15 -9.02
C GLN A 16 -6.16 -16.68 -8.59
N GLN A 17 -6.51 -16.43 -7.32
CA GLN A 17 -6.65 -15.07 -6.79
C GLN A 17 -5.31 -14.31 -6.83
N PHE A 18 -4.20 -14.97 -6.50
CA PHE A 18 -2.85 -14.42 -6.61
C PHE A 18 -2.56 -13.92 -8.03
N ASN A 19 -2.81 -14.75 -9.04
CA ASN A 19 -2.59 -14.36 -10.43
C ASN A 19 -3.58 -13.28 -10.89
N MET A 20 -4.85 -13.37 -10.50
CA MET A 20 -5.86 -12.35 -10.82
C MET A 20 -5.46 -10.96 -10.33
N VAL A 21 -4.93 -10.84 -9.10
CA VAL A 21 -4.47 -9.56 -8.56
C VAL A 21 -3.33 -8.98 -9.40
N LEU A 22 -2.34 -9.82 -9.73
CA LEU A 22 -1.16 -9.38 -10.48
C LEU A 22 -1.47 -9.09 -11.95
N ASP A 23 -2.37 -9.86 -12.57
CA ASP A 23 -2.88 -9.60 -13.93
C ASP A 23 -3.59 -8.25 -14.00
N ARG A 24 -4.40 -7.94 -12.99
CA ARG A 24 -5.09 -6.65 -12.94
C ARG A 24 -4.10 -5.50 -12.75
N LEU A 25 -3.13 -5.63 -11.84
CA LEU A 25 -2.12 -4.59 -11.64
C LEU A 25 -1.33 -4.36 -12.94
N GLU A 26 -0.87 -5.42 -13.59
CA GLU A 26 -0.17 -5.32 -14.87
C GLU A 26 -1.03 -4.63 -15.94
N ARG A 27 -2.29 -5.04 -16.10
CA ARG A 27 -3.23 -4.44 -17.07
C ARG A 27 -3.46 -2.95 -16.81
N LEU A 28 -3.60 -2.55 -15.55
CA LEU A 28 -3.88 -1.16 -15.19
C LEU A 28 -2.66 -0.25 -15.39
N PHE A 29 -1.46 -0.73 -15.06
CA PHE A 29 -0.31 0.17 -14.91
C PHE A 29 0.80 -0.01 -15.97
N ALA A 30 0.83 -1.12 -16.73
CA ALA A 30 1.90 -1.35 -17.71
C ALA A 30 2.03 -0.22 -18.74
N LYS A 31 0.90 0.29 -19.27
CA LYS A 31 0.92 1.39 -20.25
C LYS A 31 1.45 2.71 -19.68
N ASP A 32 1.20 2.98 -18.40
CA ASP A 32 1.72 4.18 -17.76
C ASP A 32 3.24 4.08 -17.56
N VAL A 33 3.71 2.88 -17.20
CA VAL A 33 5.14 2.56 -17.10
C VAL A 33 5.82 2.69 -18.46
N GLU A 34 5.20 2.18 -19.52
CA GLU A 34 5.68 2.35 -20.91
C GLU A 34 5.73 3.82 -21.33
N ALA A 35 4.73 4.62 -20.97
CA ALA A 35 4.71 6.06 -21.25
C ALA A 35 5.82 6.83 -20.51
N MET A 36 6.36 6.27 -19.43
CA MET A 36 7.54 6.79 -18.72
C MET A 36 8.87 6.34 -19.35
N GLY A 37 8.84 5.51 -20.40
CA GLY A 37 10.03 4.92 -21.04
C GLY A 37 10.54 3.65 -20.37
N ASP A 38 9.75 3.10 -19.45
CA ASP A 38 10.07 1.91 -18.67
C ASP A 38 9.29 0.67 -19.13
N ARG A 39 9.60 -0.49 -18.55
CA ARG A 39 8.83 -1.72 -18.69
C ARG A 39 8.49 -2.29 -17.31
N LEU A 40 7.25 -2.67 -17.10
CA LEU A 40 6.83 -3.40 -15.90
C LEU A 40 7.12 -4.90 -16.07
N LYS A 41 7.71 -5.52 -15.06
CA LYS A 41 7.91 -6.98 -14.99
C LYS A 41 7.46 -7.48 -13.62
N ILE A 42 6.45 -8.35 -13.59
CA ILE A 42 5.99 -9.00 -12.37
C ILE A 42 6.48 -10.44 -12.34
N ASN A 43 7.38 -10.76 -11.42
CA ASN A 43 7.80 -12.14 -11.13
C ASN A 43 6.78 -12.78 -10.19
N ARG A 44 6.03 -13.75 -10.73
CA ARG A 44 4.96 -14.49 -10.06
C ARG A 44 5.51 -15.74 -9.40
N LEU A 45 6.01 -15.62 -8.18
CA LEU A 45 6.78 -16.66 -7.48
C LEU A 45 5.87 -17.52 -6.58
N TRP A 46 4.79 -18.08 -7.14
CA TRP A 46 3.80 -18.83 -6.36
C TRP A 46 4.39 -20.01 -5.57
N ASN A 47 5.29 -20.78 -6.18
CA ASN A 47 5.92 -21.93 -5.52
C ASN A 47 6.98 -21.54 -4.48
N ASP A 48 7.38 -20.27 -4.43
CA ASP A 48 8.31 -19.79 -3.41
C ASP A 48 7.54 -19.51 -2.11
N GLY A 49 7.92 -20.22 -1.05
CA GLY A 49 7.29 -20.11 0.26
C GLY A 49 7.71 -18.89 1.08
N THR A 50 8.57 -18.02 0.57
CA THR A 50 9.00 -16.83 1.30
C THR A 50 7.80 -15.91 1.60
N VAL A 51 7.61 -15.54 2.86
CA VAL A 51 6.60 -14.54 3.27
C VAL A 51 7.22 -13.16 3.11
N ASN A 52 7.25 -12.67 1.87
CA ASN A 52 7.80 -11.36 1.52
C ASN A 52 7.29 -10.87 0.15
N ALA A 53 7.68 -9.66 -0.22
CA ALA A 53 7.67 -9.13 -1.58
C ALA A 53 8.93 -8.25 -1.77
N SER A 54 9.26 -7.88 -3.01
CA SER A 54 10.31 -6.87 -3.22
C SER A 54 10.23 -6.17 -4.56
N ALA A 55 10.65 -4.90 -4.58
CA ALA A 55 10.88 -4.11 -5.76
C ALA A 55 12.37 -4.10 -6.15
N GLN A 56 12.65 -4.23 -7.44
CA GLN A 56 13.99 -4.11 -7.99
C GLN A 56 13.98 -3.28 -9.26
N ARG A 57 15.05 -2.50 -9.46
CA ARG A 57 15.25 -1.70 -10.66
C ARG A 57 16.40 -2.27 -11.48
N SER A 58 16.15 -2.57 -12.76
CA SER A 58 17.16 -3.05 -13.70
C SER A 58 17.07 -2.27 -15.01
N GLY A 59 17.96 -1.28 -15.20
CA GLY A 59 17.85 -0.34 -16.30
C GLY A 59 16.50 0.39 -16.31
N ASN A 60 15.77 0.27 -17.42
CA ASN A 60 14.40 0.77 -17.58
C ASN A 60 13.32 -0.26 -17.19
N THR A 61 13.67 -1.37 -16.55
CA THR A 61 12.68 -2.36 -16.07
C THR A 61 12.37 -2.14 -14.59
N GLN A 62 11.09 -1.92 -14.29
CA GLN A 62 10.50 -1.95 -12.96
C GLN A 62 10.11 -3.39 -12.63
N VAL A 63 10.81 -4.02 -11.70
CA VAL A 63 10.58 -5.42 -11.32
C VAL A 63 9.85 -5.47 -9.98
N LEU A 64 8.77 -6.24 -9.93
CA LEU A 64 8.06 -6.64 -8.71
C LEU A 64 8.24 -8.15 -8.52
N ASN A 65 8.69 -8.57 -7.34
CA ASN A 65 8.78 -9.97 -6.95
C ASN A 65 7.69 -10.28 -5.93
N MET A 66 6.72 -11.11 -6.32
CA MET A 66 5.57 -11.45 -5.49
C MET A 66 5.64 -12.94 -5.14
N TYR A 67 5.81 -13.26 -3.85
CA TYR A 67 6.07 -14.61 -3.37
C TYR A 67 4.79 -15.28 -2.87
N GLY A 68 4.62 -16.56 -3.17
CA GLY A 68 3.42 -17.30 -2.75
C GLY A 68 3.31 -17.50 -1.24
N GLY A 69 4.44 -17.49 -0.52
CA GLY A 69 4.42 -17.54 0.94
C GLY A 69 3.65 -16.37 1.56
N LEU A 70 3.80 -15.17 1.01
CA LEU A 70 3.01 -14.00 1.41
C LEU A 70 1.52 -14.24 1.16
N ALA A 71 1.19 -14.69 -0.04
CA ALA A 71 -0.19 -14.93 -0.46
C ALA A 71 -0.91 -15.97 0.41
N ARG A 72 -0.19 -16.97 0.92
CA ARG A 72 -0.73 -18.04 1.78
C ARG A 72 -0.72 -17.71 3.27
N HIS A 73 -0.23 -16.54 3.68
CA HIS A 73 -0.25 -16.17 5.09
C HIS A 73 -1.70 -15.93 5.55
N ALA A 74 -2.07 -16.44 6.73
CA ALA A 74 -3.46 -16.44 7.20
C ALA A 74 -4.07 -15.03 7.35
N ALA A 75 -3.24 -14.03 7.65
CA ALA A 75 -3.65 -12.63 7.73
C ALA A 75 -3.85 -11.95 6.36
N THR A 76 -3.43 -12.58 5.27
CA THR A 76 -3.50 -12.04 3.91
C THR A 76 -4.82 -12.42 3.25
N ASN A 77 -5.45 -11.45 2.59
CA ASN A 77 -6.61 -11.60 1.72
C ASN A 77 -6.34 -10.93 0.36
N ILE A 78 -7.34 -10.84 -0.53
CA ILE A 78 -7.19 -10.22 -1.85
C ILE A 78 -6.75 -8.76 -1.71
N GLU A 79 -7.41 -8.01 -0.83
CA GLU A 79 -7.17 -6.60 -0.59
C GLU A 79 -5.75 -6.35 -0.06
N GLY A 80 -5.33 -7.12 0.95
CA GLY A 80 -4.00 -7.03 1.53
C GLY A 80 -2.89 -7.44 0.55
N PHE A 81 -3.12 -8.48 -0.26
CA PHE A 81 -2.17 -8.87 -1.30
C PHE A 81 -2.05 -7.80 -2.40
N ALA A 82 -3.18 -7.19 -2.81
CA ALA A 82 -3.18 -6.06 -3.73
C ALA A 82 -2.44 -4.85 -3.13
N LEU A 83 -2.60 -4.58 -1.84
CA LEU A 83 -1.85 -3.51 -1.15
C LEU A 83 -0.36 -3.75 -1.21
N VAL A 84 0.12 -4.97 -0.92
CA VAL A 84 1.56 -5.26 -0.98
C VAL A 84 2.08 -5.13 -2.41
N ALA A 85 1.35 -5.61 -3.42
CA ALA A 85 1.75 -5.41 -4.81
C ALA A 85 1.80 -3.91 -5.19
N CYS A 86 0.84 -3.13 -4.72
CA CYS A 86 0.81 -1.67 -4.86
C CYS A 86 1.93 -0.96 -4.10
N HIS A 87 2.36 -1.47 -2.96
CA HIS A 87 3.51 -0.98 -2.20
C HIS A 87 4.80 -1.19 -3.01
N GLU A 88 5.02 -2.40 -3.54
CA GLU A 88 6.20 -2.67 -4.38
C GLU A 88 6.20 -1.82 -5.67
N PHE A 89 5.02 -1.59 -6.25
CA PHE A 89 4.85 -0.64 -7.35
C PHE A 89 5.13 0.81 -6.92
N GLY A 90 4.82 1.14 -5.67
CA GLY A 90 5.07 2.43 -5.03
C GLY A 90 6.54 2.74 -4.84
N HIS A 91 7.42 1.76 -4.61
CA HIS A 91 8.86 2.03 -4.61
C HIS A 91 9.32 2.67 -5.92
N HIS A 92 8.75 2.25 -7.06
CA HIS A 92 9.10 2.84 -8.37
C HIS A 92 8.40 4.18 -8.61
N ASN A 93 7.12 4.29 -8.28
CA ASN A 93 6.24 5.36 -8.80
C ASN A 93 5.62 6.27 -7.71
N GLY A 94 5.95 6.05 -6.43
CA GLY A 94 5.37 6.75 -5.28
C GLY A 94 5.88 8.17 -5.02
N GLY A 95 6.78 8.68 -5.88
CA GLY A 95 7.32 10.03 -5.76
C GLY A 95 8.21 10.23 -4.53
N ALA A 96 8.25 11.45 -4.00
CA ALA A 96 9.00 11.81 -2.81
C ALA A 96 8.28 11.38 -1.51
N PRO A 97 9.03 11.10 -0.43
CA PRO A 97 10.49 11.11 -0.35
C PRO A 97 11.14 9.83 -0.91
N LYS A 98 12.36 9.98 -1.42
CA LYS A 98 13.19 8.85 -1.87
C LYS A 98 14.09 8.37 -0.74
N MET A 99 14.37 7.07 -0.69
CA MET A 99 15.30 6.47 0.27
C MET A 99 16.68 7.13 0.16
N GLN A 100 17.32 7.48 1.27
CA GLN A 100 18.66 8.02 1.23
C GLN A 100 19.67 6.97 0.72
N SER A 101 20.47 7.34 -0.28
CA SER A 101 21.60 6.54 -0.77
C SER A 101 22.90 7.32 -0.56
N TRP A 102 23.88 6.69 0.10
CA TRP A 102 25.20 7.28 0.37
C TRP A 102 26.05 7.46 -0.88
N PHE A 103 25.74 6.74 -1.97
CA PHE A 103 26.51 6.75 -3.22
C PHE A 103 25.75 7.40 -4.39
N GLY A 104 24.70 8.18 -4.10
CA GLY A 104 23.79 8.73 -5.11
C GLY A 104 22.81 7.69 -5.67
N GLY A 105 21.84 8.12 -6.50
CA GLY A 105 20.94 7.21 -7.23
C GLY A 105 19.74 6.66 -6.44
N ALA A 106 19.23 7.41 -5.47
CA ALA A 106 17.99 7.10 -4.76
C ALA A 106 16.77 7.08 -5.70
N TRP A 107 16.48 5.93 -6.30
CA TRP A 107 15.32 5.75 -7.19
C TRP A 107 14.03 5.43 -6.42
N ALA A 108 14.18 4.65 -5.35
CA ALA A 108 13.07 4.08 -4.61
C ALA A 108 12.40 5.14 -3.73
N THR A 109 11.08 5.27 -3.86
CA THR A 109 10.26 5.90 -2.82
C THR A 109 10.45 5.12 -1.53
N ASN A 110 10.62 5.82 -0.40
CA ASN A 110 10.88 5.16 0.87
C ASN A 110 9.72 4.27 1.33
N GLU A 111 9.94 3.44 2.34
CA GLU A 111 8.98 2.46 2.85
C GLU A 111 7.61 3.08 3.19
N GLY A 112 7.60 4.15 4.00
CA GLY A 112 6.36 4.85 4.34
C GLY A 112 5.72 5.57 3.16
N GLY A 113 6.50 6.12 2.22
CA GLY A 113 5.99 6.74 1.00
C GLY A 113 5.35 5.72 0.05
N SER A 114 5.88 4.51 0.00
CA SER A 114 5.35 3.40 -0.80
C SER A 114 4.06 2.85 -0.20
N ASP A 115 3.98 2.76 1.13
CA ASP A 115 2.72 2.50 1.85
C ASP A 115 1.65 3.56 1.54
N TYR A 116 2.04 4.82 1.65
CA TYR A 116 1.13 5.94 1.41
C TYR A 116 0.63 5.96 -0.04
N TYR A 117 1.53 5.72 -1.01
CA TYR A 117 1.18 5.60 -2.43
C TYR A 117 0.20 4.46 -2.69
N ALA A 118 0.41 3.31 -2.05
CA ALA A 118 -0.41 2.12 -2.26
C ALA A 118 -1.90 2.42 -2.04
N SER A 119 -2.23 3.09 -0.92
CA SER A 119 -3.62 3.44 -0.59
C SER A 119 -4.09 4.77 -1.20
N LEU A 120 -3.19 5.70 -1.51
CA LEU A 120 -3.54 6.98 -2.12
C LEU A 120 -3.88 6.85 -3.62
N LYS A 121 -3.08 6.12 -4.39
CA LYS A 121 -3.18 6.08 -5.86
C LYS A 121 -3.52 4.69 -6.38
N CYS A 122 -2.70 3.71 -6.03
CA CYS A 122 -2.73 2.41 -6.69
C CYS A 122 -4.02 1.66 -6.42
N LEU A 123 -4.41 1.50 -5.14
CA LEU A 123 -5.62 0.79 -4.76
C LEU A 123 -6.91 1.50 -5.19
N ARG A 124 -6.90 2.83 -5.28
CA ARG A 124 -8.06 3.57 -5.80
C ARG A 124 -8.39 3.18 -7.23
N ARG A 125 -7.38 3.19 -8.10
CA ARG A 125 -7.54 2.74 -9.48
C ARG A 125 -7.83 1.23 -9.56
N PHE A 126 -7.21 0.44 -8.69
CA PHE A 126 -7.39 -1.01 -8.67
C PHE A 126 -8.81 -1.43 -8.30
N PHE A 127 -9.44 -0.76 -7.33
CA PHE A 127 -10.79 -1.06 -6.85
C PHE A 127 -11.89 -0.34 -7.61
N ALA A 128 -11.57 0.66 -8.45
CA ALA A 128 -12.55 1.39 -9.25
C ALA A 128 -13.32 0.52 -10.26
N GLU A 129 -12.80 -0.66 -10.64
CA GLU A 129 -13.45 -1.57 -11.58
C GLU A 129 -14.41 -2.59 -10.92
N ASP A 130 -14.47 -2.61 -9.59
CA ASP A 130 -15.25 -3.61 -8.85
C ASP A 130 -16.58 -3.05 -8.34
N ASP A 131 -17.54 -3.94 -8.12
CA ASP A 131 -18.75 -3.62 -7.34
C ASP A 131 -18.40 -3.59 -5.84
N ASN A 132 -17.85 -2.45 -5.40
CA ASN A 132 -17.43 -2.28 -4.02
C ASN A 132 -18.60 -2.33 -3.04
N ALA A 133 -19.81 -1.96 -3.45
CA ALA A 133 -21.00 -2.05 -2.61
C ALA A 133 -21.32 -3.52 -2.31
N ALA A 134 -21.32 -4.39 -3.32
CA ALA A 134 -21.56 -5.83 -3.14
C ALA A 134 -20.47 -6.49 -2.29
N ILE A 135 -19.20 -6.10 -2.47
CA ILE A 135 -18.06 -6.66 -1.71
C ILE A 135 -18.14 -6.28 -0.22
N LEU A 136 -18.58 -5.05 0.08
CA LEU A 136 -18.60 -4.53 1.46
C LEU A 136 -19.88 -4.87 2.22
N LYS A 137 -20.96 -5.23 1.52
CA LYS A 137 -22.32 -5.32 2.07
C LYS A 137 -22.46 -6.10 3.39
N ASP A 138 -21.77 -7.23 3.50
CA ASP A 138 -21.92 -8.16 4.62
C ASP A 138 -20.68 -8.21 5.52
N LEU A 139 -19.76 -7.24 5.36
CA LEU A 139 -18.54 -7.15 6.16
C LEU A 139 -18.76 -6.26 7.39
N ASP A 140 -18.19 -6.70 8.52
CA ASP A 140 -18.07 -5.87 9.72
C ASP A 140 -16.89 -4.90 9.53
N LEU A 141 -17.19 -3.64 9.23
CA LEU A 141 -16.20 -2.60 8.94
C LEU A 141 -15.76 -1.89 10.23
N ASP A 142 -14.50 -1.47 10.29
CA ASP A 142 -14.01 -0.70 11.44
C ASP A 142 -14.74 0.66 11.52
N PRO A 143 -15.33 1.02 12.66
CA PRO A 143 -16.14 2.24 12.78
C PRO A 143 -15.32 3.53 12.61
N ASN A 144 -14.02 3.53 12.90
CA ASN A 144 -13.17 4.70 12.69
C ASN A 144 -12.87 4.88 11.20
N ALA A 145 -12.65 3.78 10.48
CA ALA A 145 -12.50 3.83 9.03
C ALA A 145 -13.79 4.29 8.36
N GLU A 146 -14.94 3.78 8.82
CA GLU A 146 -16.26 4.19 8.31
C GLU A 146 -16.53 5.69 8.51
N ALA A 147 -16.34 6.17 9.74
CA ALA A 147 -16.53 7.58 10.07
C ALA A 147 -15.60 8.48 9.24
N ALA A 148 -14.33 8.12 9.10
CA ALA A 148 -13.36 8.93 8.38
C ALA A 148 -13.62 8.95 6.87
N CYS A 149 -13.90 7.79 6.24
CA CYS A 149 -14.23 7.73 4.82
C CYS A 149 -15.52 8.50 4.50
N THR A 150 -16.53 8.41 5.39
CA THR A 150 -17.80 9.14 5.24
C THR A 150 -17.61 10.64 5.34
N ALA A 151 -16.80 11.10 6.29
CA ALA A 151 -16.50 12.53 6.44
C ALA A 151 -15.69 13.08 5.25
N GLN A 152 -14.80 12.26 4.68
CA GLN A 152 -13.84 12.70 3.68
C GLN A 152 -14.39 12.65 2.24
N PHE A 153 -15.24 11.68 1.93
CA PHE A 153 -15.73 11.42 0.57
C PHE A 153 -17.26 11.49 0.51
N PRO A 154 -17.84 12.60 0.01
CA PRO A 154 -19.28 12.71 -0.18
C PRO A 154 -19.78 11.81 -1.32
N ASP A 155 -18.96 11.63 -2.37
CA ASP A 155 -19.25 10.70 -3.47
C ASP A 155 -19.27 9.25 -2.95
N GLU A 156 -20.27 8.49 -3.36
CA GLU A 156 -20.47 7.12 -2.88
C GLU A 156 -19.38 6.17 -3.36
N GLN A 157 -18.95 6.28 -4.62
CA GLN A 157 -17.94 5.38 -5.18
C GLN A 157 -16.58 5.62 -4.51
N ASP A 158 -16.18 6.88 -4.35
CA ASP A 158 -14.94 7.23 -3.64
C ASP A 158 -14.98 6.76 -2.17
N ARG A 159 -16.13 6.91 -1.51
CA ARG A 159 -16.33 6.42 -0.14
C ARG A 159 -16.19 4.89 -0.05
N LEU A 160 -16.82 4.14 -0.95
CA LEU A 160 -16.74 2.68 -0.97
C LEU A 160 -15.31 2.20 -1.27
N ILE A 161 -14.59 2.86 -2.17
CA ILE A 161 -13.17 2.58 -2.43
C ILE A 161 -12.32 2.85 -1.19
N CYS A 162 -12.56 3.95 -0.47
CA CYS A 162 -11.90 4.26 0.79
C CYS A 162 -12.13 3.15 1.84
N LEU A 163 -13.38 2.72 2.02
CA LEU A 163 -13.72 1.64 2.96
C LEU A 163 -13.03 0.32 2.59
N ARG A 164 -13.03 -0.06 1.31
CA ARG A 164 -12.35 -1.28 0.87
C ARG A 164 -10.82 -1.20 1.02
N THR A 165 -10.25 -0.01 0.82
CA THR A 165 -8.83 0.24 1.08
C THR A 165 -8.49 0.06 2.57
N SER A 166 -9.45 0.30 3.48
CA SER A 166 -9.24 0.04 4.91
C SER A 166 -9.07 -1.46 5.22
N LEU A 167 -9.79 -2.34 4.53
CA LEU A 167 -9.62 -3.80 4.65
C LEU A 167 -8.21 -4.23 4.22
N ALA A 168 -7.69 -3.60 3.16
CA ALA A 168 -6.35 -3.83 2.66
C ALA A 168 -5.30 -3.44 3.71
N GLY A 169 -5.42 -2.23 4.26
CA GLY A 169 -4.55 -1.71 5.32
C GLY A 169 -4.55 -2.59 6.57
N GLN A 170 -5.73 -3.00 7.03
CA GLN A 170 -5.87 -3.85 8.22
C GLN A 170 -5.28 -5.26 7.99
N SER A 171 -5.51 -5.87 6.83
CA SER A 171 -4.91 -7.18 6.49
C SER A 171 -3.39 -7.14 6.56
N VAL A 172 -2.76 -6.11 5.97
CA VAL A 172 -1.31 -5.96 5.97
C VAL A 172 -0.76 -5.59 7.35
N ALA A 173 -1.48 -4.77 8.12
CA ALA A 173 -1.09 -4.47 9.49
C ALA A 173 -1.13 -5.73 10.39
N ASN A 174 -2.16 -6.57 10.25
CA ASN A 174 -2.27 -7.85 10.95
C ASN A 174 -1.16 -8.84 10.53
N LEU A 175 -0.77 -8.84 9.24
CA LEU A 175 0.39 -9.60 8.78
C LEU A 175 1.66 -9.15 9.50
N PHE A 176 1.95 -7.84 9.58
CA PHE A 176 3.14 -7.35 10.28
C PHE A 176 3.12 -7.62 11.78
N GLN A 177 1.95 -7.49 12.41
CA GLN A 177 1.76 -7.89 13.81
C GLN A 177 2.18 -9.35 14.02
N ALA A 178 1.71 -10.26 13.17
CA ALA A 178 2.05 -11.68 13.24
C ALA A 178 3.54 -11.94 13.00
N LEU A 179 4.13 -11.31 11.97
CA LEU A 179 5.55 -11.46 11.65
C LEU A 179 6.49 -10.93 12.74
N ARG A 180 6.07 -9.86 13.43
CA ARG A 180 6.82 -9.24 14.55
C ARG A 180 6.49 -9.84 15.91
N LYS A 181 5.51 -10.75 15.98
CA LYS A 181 5.02 -11.37 17.22
C LYS A 181 4.52 -10.32 18.23
N GLU A 182 3.86 -9.28 17.73
CA GLU A 182 3.29 -8.21 18.56
C GLU A 182 1.99 -8.70 19.22
N THR A 183 1.83 -8.39 20.50
CA THR A 183 0.65 -8.81 21.28
C THR A 183 -0.54 -7.87 21.11
N SER A 184 -0.30 -6.63 20.71
CA SER A 184 -1.34 -5.63 20.47
C SER A 184 -1.67 -5.55 18.99
N ALA A 185 -2.95 -5.63 18.66
CA ALA A 185 -3.41 -5.46 17.29
C ALA A 185 -3.34 -3.97 16.89
N PRO A 186 -2.88 -3.65 15.67
CA PRO A 186 -2.95 -2.30 15.15
C PRO A 186 -4.41 -1.95 14.85
N THR A 187 -4.86 -0.75 15.19
CA THR A 187 -6.24 -0.29 14.95
C THR A 187 -6.27 1.14 14.43
N PHE A 188 -7.32 1.50 13.68
CA PHE A 188 -7.49 2.87 13.18
C PHE A 188 -7.76 3.90 14.30
N GLY A 189 -8.27 3.46 15.45
CA GLY A 189 -8.57 4.31 16.61
C GLY A 189 -7.37 4.63 17.51
N THR A 190 -6.20 4.00 17.27
CA THR A 190 -5.02 4.13 18.13
C THR A 190 -3.78 4.58 17.35
N PRO A 191 -3.77 5.79 16.76
CA PRO A 191 -2.66 6.24 15.94
C PRO A 191 -1.35 6.37 16.74
N ASP A 192 -0.24 6.06 16.07
CA ASP A 192 1.11 6.23 16.59
C ASP A 192 1.42 7.73 16.77
N LYS A 193 1.73 8.10 18.02
CA LYS A 193 2.00 9.50 18.43
C LYS A 193 3.46 9.91 18.28
N ASN A 194 4.34 9.00 17.84
CA ASN A 194 5.74 9.31 17.63
C ASN A 194 5.92 10.40 16.57
N VAL A 195 6.93 11.26 16.78
CA VAL A 195 7.31 12.31 15.84
C VAL A 195 8.79 12.16 15.56
N VAL A 196 9.14 11.80 14.33
CA VAL A 196 10.53 11.68 13.93
C VAL A 196 11.15 13.05 13.61
N SER A 197 12.41 13.23 13.97
CA SER A 197 13.20 14.42 13.62
C SER A 197 13.75 14.39 12.19
N ARG A 198 13.79 13.21 11.57
CA ARG A 198 14.16 12.96 10.17
C ARG A 198 13.31 11.83 9.61
N THR A 199 13.04 11.84 8.32
CA THR A 199 12.30 10.75 7.66
C THR A 199 13.00 9.43 7.90
N ASP A 200 12.26 8.41 8.35
CA ASP A 200 12.76 7.04 8.45
C ASP A 200 12.63 6.34 7.09
N ASP A 201 13.75 5.91 6.53
CA ASP A 201 13.79 5.17 5.27
C ASP A 201 13.63 3.66 5.46
N ARG A 202 13.57 3.19 6.71
CA ARG A 202 13.35 1.78 7.04
C ARG A 202 11.85 1.51 7.21
N HIS A 203 11.52 0.23 7.36
CA HIS A 203 10.17 -0.24 7.64
C HIS A 203 9.61 0.37 8.94
N PRO A 204 8.52 1.16 8.89
CA PRO A 204 7.92 1.75 10.09
C PRO A 204 7.37 0.70 11.06
N ALA A 205 7.07 1.12 12.29
CA ALA A 205 6.32 0.32 13.27
C ALA A 205 4.94 -0.09 12.72
N THR A 206 4.36 -1.19 13.22
CA THR A 206 3.17 -1.81 12.62
C THR A 206 1.98 -0.86 12.62
N GLN A 207 1.72 -0.20 13.75
CA GLN A 207 0.69 0.84 13.85
C GLN A 207 0.98 2.01 12.90
N CYS A 208 2.23 2.49 12.85
CA CYS A 208 2.62 3.58 11.97
C CYS A 208 2.40 3.24 10.47
N ARG A 209 2.55 1.97 10.05
CA ARG A 209 2.18 1.53 8.70
C ARG A 209 0.67 1.59 8.48
N LEU A 210 -0.14 1.11 9.43
CA LEU A 210 -1.61 1.24 9.37
C LEU A 210 -2.04 2.71 9.27
N ASP A 211 -1.46 3.58 10.09
CA ASP A 211 -1.72 5.02 10.07
C ASP A 211 -1.35 5.63 8.71
N THR A 212 -0.33 5.08 8.05
CA THR A 212 0.12 5.53 6.72
C THR A 212 -0.84 5.10 5.62
N TYR A 213 -1.32 3.85 5.66
CA TYR A 213 -2.39 3.41 4.76
C TYR A 213 -3.65 4.25 4.95
N PHE A 214 -4.03 4.49 6.21
CA PHE A 214 -5.18 5.29 6.59
C PHE A 214 -5.06 6.74 6.11
N ALA A 215 -3.89 7.36 6.26
CA ALA A 215 -3.63 8.68 5.69
C ALA A 215 -3.72 8.68 4.15
N GLY A 216 -3.13 7.69 3.47
CA GLY A 216 -3.18 7.63 2.01
C GLY A 216 -4.61 7.51 1.49
N MET A 217 -5.42 6.63 2.07
CA MET A 217 -6.80 6.41 1.61
C MET A 217 -7.72 7.62 1.87
N LEU A 218 -7.40 8.47 2.85
CA LEU A 218 -8.15 9.70 3.16
C LEU A 218 -7.68 10.93 2.36
N CYS A 219 -6.57 10.86 1.63
CA CYS A 219 -6.11 12.05 0.92
C CYS A 219 -6.98 12.36 -0.32
N VAL A 220 -7.52 13.57 -0.45
CA VAL A 220 -8.44 13.93 -1.56
C VAL A 220 -7.79 14.08 -2.93
N ALA A 221 -6.45 14.03 -3.03
CA ALA A 221 -5.77 14.12 -4.31
C ALA A 221 -6.12 12.91 -5.19
N LYS A 222 -6.68 13.17 -6.39
CA LYS A 222 -7.17 12.13 -7.31
C LYS A 222 -6.06 11.21 -7.78
N GLU A 223 -6.37 9.96 -8.02
CA GLU A 223 -5.47 8.93 -8.56
C GLU A 223 -4.77 9.36 -9.85
N SER A 224 -5.41 10.21 -10.68
CA SER A 224 -4.83 10.77 -11.90
C SER A 224 -3.81 11.89 -11.68
N GLU A 225 -3.76 12.50 -10.48
CA GLU A 225 -2.81 13.57 -10.18
C GLU A 225 -1.40 13.02 -9.98
N LYS A 226 -0.46 13.54 -10.75
CA LYS A 226 0.94 13.08 -10.76
C LYS A 226 1.65 13.47 -9.47
N LEU A 227 2.37 12.51 -8.91
CA LEU A 227 3.34 12.73 -7.84
C LEU A 227 4.66 13.27 -8.41
N SER A 228 5.41 14.02 -7.60
CA SER A 228 6.76 14.46 -7.95
C SER A 228 7.80 13.61 -7.22
N ASN A 229 8.93 13.34 -7.88
CA ASN A 229 10.07 12.66 -7.28
C ASN A 229 10.89 13.57 -6.35
N SER A 230 10.66 14.89 -6.36
CA SER A 230 11.38 15.88 -5.55
C SER A 230 10.49 16.69 -4.61
N ASP A 231 9.20 16.81 -4.93
CA ASP A 231 8.24 17.56 -4.13
C ASP A 231 7.14 16.63 -3.60
N TYR A 232 7.16 16.39 -2.29
CA TYR A 232 6.17 15.54 -1.65
C TYR A 232 4.76 16.15 -1.65
N LYS A 233 4.59 17.44 -1.98
CA LYS A 233 3.29 18.14 -1.96
C LYS A 233 2.49 17.88 -3.25
N SER A 234 3.19 17.69 -4.37
CA SER A 234 2.58 17.44 -5.68
C SER A 234 1.75 16.16 -5.68
N GLY A 235 0.48 16.25 -6.10
CA GLY A 235 -0.44 15.11 -6.23
C GLY A 235 -0.77 14.36 -4.94
N SER A 236 -0.51 14.95 -3.77
CA SER A 236 -0.80 14.32 -2.47
C SER A 236 -1.16 15.36 -1.41
N CYS A 237 -1.55 14.91 -0.22
CA CYS A 237 -2.01 15.79 0.85
C CYS A 237 -0.88 16.21 1.78
N TYR A 238 -0.92 17.47 2.21
CA TYR A 238 0.09 18.05 3.09
C TYR A 238 -0.49 19.12 4.01
N ALA A 239 0.05 19.21 5.22
CA ALA A 239 -0.28 20.29 6.13
C ALA A 239 0.45 21.60 5.76
N PRO A 240 -0.15 22.78 5.97
CA PRO A 240 -1.47 23.00 6.56
C PRO A 240 -2.62 23.03 5.55
N ARG A 241 -2.38 22.73 4.26
CA ARG A 241 -3.43 22.78 3.23
C ARG A 241 -4.56 21.79 3.53
N ASP A 242 -4.19 20.57 3.90
CA ASP A 242 -5.11 19.48 4.19
C ASP A 242 -5.09 19.16 5.69
N THR A 243 -6.27 18.95 6.27
CA THR A 243 -6.44 18.52 7.66
C THR A 243 -6.50 17.01 7.83
N ALA A 244 -6.72 16.28 6.73
CA ALA A 244 -6.78 14.82 6.67
C ALA A 244 -5.91 14.29 5.53
N GLY A 245 -5.52 13.02 5.65
CA GLY A 245 -4.73 12.32 4.65
C GLY A 245 -3.27 12.74 4.53
N VAL A 246 -2.74 13.49 5.48
CA VAL A 246 -1.33 13.91 5.52
C VAL A 246 -0.45 12.76 6.01
N ARG A 247 0.72 12.56 5.40
CA ARG A 247 1.69 11.53 5.79
C ARG A 247 2.01 11.58 7.31
N PRO A 248 1.90 10.45 8.05
CA PRO A 248 2.09 10.43 9.50
C PRO A 248 3.49 10.84 9.97
N ARG A 249 3.54 11.56 11.10
CA ARG A 249 4.79 12.03 11.74
C ARG A 249 5.63 10.89 12.36
N CYS A 250 5.07 9.70 12.52
CA CYS A 250 5.76 8.53 13.09
C CYS A 250 6.85 7.96 12.17
N TRP A 251 6.88 8.35 10.88
CA TRP A 251 7.98 8.03 9.95
C TRP A 251 8.40 9.21 9.06
N PHE A 252 7.50 10.15 8.77
CA PHE A 252 7.78 11.24 7.83
C PHE A 252 8.29 12.48 8.58
N ALA A 253 9.31 13.17 8.07
CA ALA A 253 9.68 14.53 8.49
C ALA A 253 9.61 15.46 7.27
N PRO A 254 8.78 16.53 7.27
CA PRO A 254 8.54 17.34 6.10
C PRO A 254 9.75 18.27 5.99
N THR A 255 10.46 18.22 4.88
CA THR A 255 11.44 19.26 4.59
C THR A 255 10.67 20.54 4.21
N ASN A 256 11.12 21.68 4.72
CA ASN A 256 10.53 22.98 4.37
C ASN A 256 10.64 23.24 2.86
#